data_AF-A0A645G0E2-F1
#
_entry.id   AF-A0A645G0E2-F1
#
_cell.length_a   1.000
_cell.length_b   1.000
_cell.length_c   1.000
_cell.angle_alpha   90.00
_cell.angle_beta   90.00
_cell.angle_gamma   90.00
#
_symmetry.space_group_name_H-M   'P 1'
#
loop_
_entity.id
_entity.type
_entity.pdbx_description
1 polymer ?
#
loop_
_entity_poly.entity_id
_entity_poly.type
_entity_poly.pdbx_seq_one_letter_code
_entity_poly.pdbx_strand_id
1 'polypeptide(L)'
;MLAVTEVNRCAVCSYAHTRMALESGMNSAEIAGILNCQWDDVPADELKGLLFAQHYAESRGQPSAGSWAMVNENYGVDKALKILAVIRIIMIGNVYGIAYGSFIKRFKGHPDPRSTLFYELTVMILGVLILPIAAVQALLANLFRIPWIKIQI
;
A
#
# COMPACT_ATOMS: atom_id res chain seq x y z
N MET A 1 3.56 5.55 -3.16
CA MET A 1 3.54 5.01 -1.78
C MET A 1 2.86 5.95 -0.80
N LEU A 2 3.17 7.26 -0.84
CA LEU A 2 2.59 8.28 0.02
C LEU A 2 1.04 8.32 -0.04
N ALA A 3 0.46 8.39 -1.25
CA ALA A 3 -1.01 8.44 -1.43
C ALA A 3 -1.77 7.30 -0.73
N VAL A 4 -1.29 6.05 -0.85
CA VAL A 4 -1.90 4.89 -0.17
C VAL A 4 -1.73 4.96 1.35
N THR A 5 -0.54 5.40 1.78
CA THR A 5 -0.18 5.49 3.19
C THR A 5 -1.03 6.52 3.92
N GLU A 6 -1.35 7.63 3.27
CA GLU A 6 -2.22 8.65 3.82
C GLU A 6 -3.63 8.11 4.07
N VAL A 7 -4.24 7.48 3.06
CA VAL A 7 -5.56 6.86 3.19
C VAL A 7 -5.61 5.86 4.36
N ASN A 8 -4.57 5.02 4.48
CA ASN A 8 -4.48 4.01 5.54
C ASN A 8 -4.04 4.56 6.90
N ARG A 9 -3.57 5.82 6.96
CA ARG A 9 -3.09 6.50 8.18
C ARG A 9 -1.99 5.73 8.92
N CYS A 10 -1.03 5.15 8.18
CA CYS A 10 0.14 4.50 8.76
C CYS A 10 1.22 5.54 9.10
N ALA A 11 1.32 5.95 10.37
CA ALA A 11 2.27 6.98 10.80
C ALA A 11 3.76 6.62 10.53
N VAL A 12 4.15 5.37 10.78
CA VAL A 12 5.55 4.92 10.55
C VAL A 12 5.87 4.92 9.06
N CYS A 13 4.93 4.46 8.23
CA CYS A 13 5.08 4.44 6.78
C CYS A 13 5.10 5.86 6.21
N SER A 14 4.28 6.77 6.75
CA SER A 14 4.22 8.17 6.34
C SER A 14 5.58 8.83 6.58
N TYR A 15 6.17 8.66 7.76
CA TYR A 15 7.52 9.13 8.06
C TYR A 15 8.57 8.52 7.12
N ALA A 16 8.59 7.18 6.99
CA ALA A 16 9.60 6.48 6.21
C ALA A 16 9.56 6.88 4.73
N HIS A 17 8.37 6.91 4.11
CA HIS A 17 8.23 7.22 2.69
C HIS A 17 8.35 8.73 2.40
N THR A 18 8.02 9.59 3.36
CA THR A 18 8.32 11.03 3.24
C THR A 18 9.82 11.25 3.18
N ARG A 19 10.57 10.61 4.08
CA ARG A 19 12.03 10.66 4.07
C ARG A 19 12.61 10.15 2.76
N MET A 20 12.15 9.00 2.27
CA MET A 20 12.62 8.44 0.99
C MET A 20 12.31 9.37 -0.19
N ALA A 21 11.12 9.99 -0.21
CA ALA A 21 10.75 10.93 -1.26
C ALA A 21 11.63 12.19 -1.25
N LEU A 22 11.93 12.73 -0.07
CA LEU A 22 12.87 13.85 0.08
C LEU A 22 14.28 13.47 -0.39
N GLU A 23 14.76 12.28 0.00
CA GLU A 23 16.08 11.77 -0.41
C GLU A 23 16.16 11.49 -1.92
N SER A 24 15.03 11.24 -2.60
CA SER A 24 14.98 11.12 -4.07
C SER A 24 14.85 12.46 -4.79
N GLY A 25 14.82 13.59 -4.07
CA GLY A 25 14.72 14.93 -4.65
C GLY A 25 13.30 15.38 -4.98
N MET A 26 12.27 14.71 -4.45
CA MET A 26 10.88 15.13 -4.62
C MET A 26 10.62 16.44 -3.85
N ASN A 27 9.79 17.31 -4.42
CA ASN A 27 9.48 18.60 -3.83
C ASN A 27 8.68 18.43 -2.52
N SER A 28 9.08 19.15 -1.46
CA SER A 28 8.39 19.09 -0.16
C SER A 28 6.92 19.53 -0.23
N ALA A 29 6.59 20.50 -1.10
CA ALA A 29 5.20 20.93 -1.27
C ALA A 29 4.35 19.86 -1.95
N GLU A 30 4.90 19.17 -2.96
CA GLU A 30 4.24 18.04 -3.61
C GLU A 30 4.02 16.88 -2.63
N ILE A 31 5.03 16.52 -1.83
CA ILE A 31 4.90 15.49 -0.78
C ILE A 31 3.80 15.86 0.21
N ALA A 32 3.80 17.10 0.69
CA ALA A 32 2.78 17.60 1.61
C ALA A 32 1.39 17.58 0.96
N GLY A 33 1.28 17.96 -0.31
CA GLY A 33 0.04 17.88 -1.08
C GLY A 33 -0.49 16.45 -1.14
N ILE A 34 0.33 15.49 -1.54
CA ILE A 34 -0.04 14.07 -1.61
C ILE A 34 -0.52 13.53 -0.26
N LEU A 35 0.15 13.91 0.84
CA LEU A 35 -0.25 13.55 2.20
C LEU A 35 -1.50 14.28 2.71
N ASN A 36 -1.99 15.29 1.99
CA ASN A 36 -3.26 15.98 2.28
C ASN A 36 -4.32 15.68 1.21
N CYS A 37 -4.09 14.70 0.33
CA CYS A 37 -4.92 14.40 -0.83
C CYS A 37 -5.16 15.62 -1.75
N GLN A 38 -4.14 16.48 -1.87
CA GLN A 38 -4.07 17.62 -2.79
C GLN A 38 -3.11 17.28 -3.92
N TRP A 39 -3.49 17.64 -5.15
CA TRP A 39 -2.81 17.17 -6.35
C TRP A 39 -2.31 18.30 -7.26
N ASP A 40 -2.37 19.54 -6.77
CA ASP A 40 -2.09 20.75 -7.57
C ASP A 40 -0.65 20.77 -8.12
N ASP A 41 0.31 20.24 -7.35
CA ASP A 41 1.73 20.19 -7.70
C ASP A 41 2.16 18.86 -8.37
N VAL A 42 1.21 17.96 -8.66
CA VAL A 42 1.52 16.65 -9.24
C VAL A 42 1.56 16.73 -10.76
N PRO A 43 2.60 16.17 -11.42
CA PRO A 43 2.64 16.06 -12.87
C PRO A 43 1.40 15.38 -13.46
N ALA A 44 0.85 15.95 -14.55
CA ALA A 44 -0.40 15.46 -15.14
C ALA A 44 -0.32 13.99 -15.60
N ASP A 45 0.87 13.52 -15.99
CA ASP A 45 1.13 12.15 -16.38
C ASP A 45 1.25 11.18 -15.20
N GLU A 46 1.41 11.66 -13.96
CA GLU A 46 1.45 10.87 -12.73
C GLU A 46 0.11 10.85 -11.98
N LEU A 47 -0.72 11.88 -12.17
CA LEU A 47 -1.96 12.10 -11.43
C LEU A 47 -2.91 10.89 -11.45
N LYS A 48 -3.15 10.28 -12.61
CA LYS A 48 -4.06 9.12 -12.72
C LYS A 48 -3.56 7.91 -11.92
N GLY A 49 -2.25 7.73 -11.82
CA GLY A 49 -1.64 6.70 -10.99
C GLY A 49 -1.88 6.94 -9.50
N LEU A 50 -1.76 8.20 -9.06
CA LEU A 50 -2.03 8.60 -7.68
C LEU A 50 -3.51 8.48 -7.31
N LEU A 51 -4.42 8.93 -8.17
CA LEU A 51 -5.87 8.81 -7.95
C LEU A 51 -6.31 7.35 -7.88
N PHE A 52 -5.75 6.49 -8.74
CA PHE A 52 -6.01 5.06 -8.64
C PHE A 52 -5.43 4.45 -7.36
N ALA A 53 -4.23 4.86 -6.95
CA ALA A 53 -3.64 4.39 -5.70
C ALA A 53 -4.49 4.78 -4.48
N GLN A 54 -5.01 6.01 -4.46
CA GLN A 54 -5.96 6.49 -3.45
C GLN A 54 -7.24 5.63 -3.47
N HIS A 55 -7.89 5.52 -4.63
CA HIS A 55 -9.13 4.73 -4.76
C HIS A 55 -8.92 3.26 -4.38
N TYR A 56 -7.80 2.65 -4.76
CA TYR A 56 -7.45 1.29 -4.38
C TYR A 56 -7.37 1.11 -2.85
N ALA A 57 -6.79 2.09 -2.15
CA ALA A 57 -6.71 2.09 -0.70
C ALA A 57 -8.09 2.28 -0.05
N GLU A 58 -8.87 3.27 -0.51
CA GLU A 58 -10.21 3.59 -0.01
C GLU A 58 -11.19 2.42 -0.17
N SER A 59 -11.12 1.74 -1.31
CA SER A 59 -11.90 0.55 -1.64
C SER A 59 -11.36 -0.75 -1.01
N ARG A 60 -10.33 -0.67 -0.15
CA ARG A 60 -9.71 -1.84 0.50
C ARG A 60 -9.25 -2.92 -0.49
N GLY A 61 -8.70 -2.48 -1.60
CA GLY A 61 -8.16 -3.33 -2.65
C GLY A 61 -9.17 -3.85 -3.67
N GLN A 62 -10.37 -3.26 -3.70
CA GLN A 62 -11.44 -3.57 -4.65
C GLN A 62 -11.73 -2.34 -5.55
N PRO A 63 -10.77 -1.92 -6.41
CA PRO A 63 -10.95 -0.75 -7.26
C PRO A 63 -12.09 -0.97 -8.26
N SER A 64 -12.69 0.11 -8.76
CA SER A 64 -13.74 -0.01 -9.78
C SER A 64 -13.13 -0.35 -11.14
N ALA A 65 -13.87 -1.07 -11.98
CA ALA A 65 -13.45 -1.38 -13.35
C ALA A 65 -13.07 -0.11 -14.15
N GLY A 66 -13.81 1.00 -13.96
CA GLY A 66 -13.49 2.29 -14.58
C GLY A 66 -12.16 2.87 -14.11
N SER A 67 -11.86 2.79 -12.81
CA SER A 67 -10.57 3.28 -12.27
C SER A 67 -9.37 2.47 -12.81
N TRP A 68 -9.55 1.18 -13.02
CA TRP A 68 -8.53 0.34 -13.65
C TRP A 68 -8.37 0.65 -15.13
N ALA A 69 -9.48 0.75 -15.88
CA ALA A 69 -9.46 1.11 -17.29
C ALA A 69 -8.70 2.43 -17.52
N MET A 70 -8.99 3.45 -16.70
CA MET A 70 -8.30 4.74 -16.74
C MET A 70 -6.77 4.63 -16.59
N VAL A 71 -6.27 3.84 -15.64
CA VAL A 71 -4.82 3.66 -15.45
C VAL A 71 -4.22 2.83 -16.59
N ASN A 72 -4.93 1.80 -17.03
CA ASN A 72 -4.48 0.97 -18.14
C ASN A 72 -4.37 1.76 -19.45
N GLU A 73 -5.35 2.61 -19.75
CA GLU A 73 -5.32 3.51 -20.92
C GLU A 73 -4.20 4.54 -20.83
N ASN A 74 -3.92 5.06 -19.63
CA ASN A 74 -2.90 6.10 -19.46
C ASN A 74 -1.46 5.57 -19.51
N TYR A 75 -1.20 4.42 -18.91
CA TYR A 75 0.16 3.91 -18.75
C TYR A 75 0.47 2.69 -19.62
N GLY A 76 -0.55 2.07 -20.22
CA GLY A 76 -0.45 0.74 -20.81
C GLY A 76 -0.41 -0.37 -19.76
N VAL A 77 -0.75 -1.59 -20.17
CA VAL A 77 -0.93 -2.73 -19.26
C VAL A 77 0.31 -3.05 -18.42
N ASP A 78 1.50 -3.01 -19.03
CA ASP A 78 2.74 -3.38 -18.33
C ASP A 78 3.08 -2.42 -17.17
N LYS A 79 2.94 -1.10 -17.40
CA LYS A 79 3.18 -0.10 -16.36
C LYS A 79 2.03 -0.09 -15.34
N ALA A 80 0.79 -0.23 -15.78
CA ALA A 80 -0.38 -0.31 -14.89
C ALA A 80 -0.25 -1.48 -13.90
N LEU A 81 0.20 -2.65 -14.36
CA LEU A 81 0.47 -3.80 -13.50
C LEU A 81 1.59 -3.54 -12.49
N LYS A 82 2.65 -2.83 -12.88
CA LYS A 82 3.73 -2.42 -11.95
C LYS A 82 3.22 -1.44 -10.89
N ILE A 83 2.41 -0.45 -11.29
CA ILE A 83 1.75 0.48 -10.36
C ILE A 83 0.89 -0.30 -9.36
N LEU A 84 0.05 -1.22 -9.85
CA LEU A 84 -0.77 -2.09 -9.00
C LEU A 84 0.08 -2.94 -8.04
N ALA A 85 1.21 -3.47 -8.49
CA ALA A 85 2.12 -4.22 -7.64
C ALA A 85 2.69 -3.35 -6.51
N VAL A 86 3.16 -2.14 -6.81
CA VAL A 86 3.66 -1.19 -5.80
C VAL A 86 2.58 -0.80 -4.80
N ILE A 87 1.34 -0.55 -5.28
CA ILE A 87 0.18 -0.27 -4.41
C ILE A 87 -0.06 -1.43 -3.44
N ARG A 88 -0.09 -2.67 -3.94
CA ARG A 88 -0.30 -3.85 -3.09
C ARG A 88 0.81 -4.05 -2.08
N ILE A 89 2.07 -3.80 -2.47
CA ILE A 89 3.21 -3.85 -1.55
C ILE A 89 3.03 -2.85 -0.42
N ILE A 90 2.68 -1.59 -0.71
CA ILE A 90 2.49 -0.59 0.36
C ILE A 90 1.22 -0.84 1.19
N MET A 91 0.15 -1.42 0.63
CA MET A 91 -1.01 -1.87 1.42
C MET A 91 -0.59 -2.89 2.49
N ILE A 92 0.22 -3.88 2.10
CA ILE A 92 0.80 -4.87 3.03
C ILE A 92 1.70 -4.17 4.05
N GLY A 93 2.57 -3.27 3.59
CA GLY A 93 3.45 -2.48 4.44
C GLY A 93 2.69 -1.65 5.47
N ASN A 94 1.55 -1.06 5.12
CA ASN A 94 0.71 -0.29 6.04
C ASN A 94 0.06 -1.17 7.10
N VAL A 95 -0.42 -2.37 6.74
CA VAL A 95 -0.97 -3.33 7.72
C VAL A 95 0.06 -3.66 8.80
N TYR A 96 1.30 -3.98 8.40
CA TYR A 96 2.37 -4.25 9.36
C TYR A 96 2.80 -2.99 10.10
N GLY A 97 3.03 -1.88 9.41
CA GLY A 97 3.50 -0.64 10.00
C GLY A 97 2.57 -0.10 11.08
N ILE A 98 1.25 -0.27 10.92
CA ILE A 98 0.26 0.06 11.95
C ILE A 98 0.39 -0.87 13.16
N ALA A 99 0.42 -2.19 12.96
CA ALA A 99 0.54 -3.15 14.06
C ALA A 99 1.83 -2.95 14.89
N TYR A 100 2.99 -2.89 14.22
CA TYR A 100 4.27 -2.65 14.88
C TYR A 100 4.34 -1.27 15.53
N GLY A 101 3.85 -0.22 14.86
CA GLY A 101 3.80 1.12 15.40
C GLY A 101 2.95 1.23 16.67
N SER A 102 1.76 0.65 16.67
CA SER A 102 0.86 0.61 17.82
C SER A 102 1.44 -0.21 18.97
N PHE A 103 2.04 -1.36 18.67
CA PHE A 103 2.73 -2.19 19.67
C PHE A 103 3.83 -1.40 20.38
N ILE A 104 4.74 -0.76 19.63
CA ILE A 104 5.83 0.06 20.21
C ILE A 104 5.27 1.21 21.04
N LYS A 105 4.24 1.92 20.56
CA LYS A 105 3.61 3.02 21.29
C LYS A 105 3.00 2.56 22.62
N ARG A 106 2.41 1.36 22.65
CA ARG A 106 1.87 0.75 23.87
C ARG A 106 2.96 0.53 24.93
N PHE A 107 4.13 0.01 24.54
CA PHE A 107 5.27 -0.12 25.47
C PHE A 107 5.80 1.22 25.96
N LYS A 108 5.63 2.29 25.18
CA LYS A 108 5.96 3.66 25.57
C LYS A 108 4.85 4.34 26.40
N GLY A 109 3.81 3.63 26.82
CA GLY A 109 2.71 4.16 27.62
C GLY A 109 1.67 4.98 26.85
N HIS A 110 1.72 4.98 25.52
CA HIS A 110 0.82 5.76 24.65
C HIS A 110 0.04 4.83 23.71
N PRO A 111 -0.81 3.91 24.20
CA PRO A 111 -1.52 2.96 23.36
C PRO A 111 -2.38 3.65 22.29
N ASP A 112 -2.38 3.12 21.06
CA ASP A 112 -3.25 3.62 20.00
C ASP A 112 -4.70 3.21 20.29
N PRO A 113 -5.66 4.15 20.38
CA PRO A 113 -7.05 3.84 20.69
C PRO A 113 -7.75 3.04 19.59
N ARG A 114 -7.17 2.96 18.38
CA ARG A 114 -7.70 2.21 17.25
C ARG A 114 -7.29 0.74 17.26
N SER A 115 -6.41 0.30 18.17
CA SER A 115 -5.89 -1.06 18.20
C SER A 115 -5.89 -1.68 19.60
N THR A 116 -5.85 -3.01 19.65
CA THR A 116 -5.70 -3.79 20.88
C THR A 116 -4.41 -4.59 20.81
N LEU A 117 -3.87 -4.98 21.98
CA LEU A 117 -2.68 -5.84 22.04
C LEU A 117 -2.90 -7.16 21.29
N PHE A 118 -4.10 -7.74 21.39
CA PHE A 118 -4.46 -8.95 20.67
C PHE A 118 -4.40 -8.75 19.15
N TYR A 119 -4.97 -7.65 18.63
CA TYR A 119 -4.88 -7.31 17.21
C TYR A 119 -3.43 -7.14 16.76
N GLU A 120 -2.63 -6.37 17.51
CA GLU A 120 -1.23 -6.10 17.20
C GLU A 120 -0.41 -7.39 17.07
N LEU A 121 -0.47 -8.26 18.08
CA LEU A 121 0.23 -9.54 18.09
C LEU A 121 -0.27 -10.48 16.99
N THR A 122 -1.58 -10.52 16.75
CA THR A 122 -2.17 -11.37 15.72
C THR A 122 -1.66 -10.98 14.33
N VAL A 123 -1.66 -9.69 13.98
CA VAL A 123 -1.14 -9.23 12.69
C VAL A 123 0.36 -9.53 12.56
N MET A 124 1.15 -9.30 13.62
CA MET A 124 2.58 -9.59 13.62
C MET A 124 2.87 -11.08 13.39
N ILE A 125 2.18 -11.97 14.13
CA ILE A 125 2.36 -13.42 14.01
C ILE A 125 1.88 -13.93 12.65
N LEU A 126 0.65 -13.59 12.25
CA LEU A 126 0.10 -14.01 10.97
C LEU A 126 0.96 -13.52 9.80
N GLY A 127 1.54 -12.33 9.90
CA GLY A 127 2.40 -11.80 8.86
C GLY A 127 3.64 -12.64 8.59
N VAL A 128 4.27 -13.13 9.67
CA VAL A 128 5.41 -14.04 9.58
C VAL A 128 5.00 -15.39 8.99
N LEU A 129 3.79 -15.86 9.30
CA LEU A 129 3.28 -17.15 8.81
C LEU A 129 2.76 -17.11 7.37
N ILE A 130 2.24 -15.97 6.90
CA ILE A 130 1.69 -15.84 5.54
C ILE A 130 2.76 -16.04 4.48
N LEU A 131 3.98 -15.53 4.68
CA LEU A 131 5.07 -15.66 3.71
C LEU A 131 5.48 -17.11 3.41
N PRO A 132 5.79 -17.97 4.40
CA PRO A 132 6.11 -19.38 4.14
C PRO A 132 4.90 -20.13 3.58
N ILE A 133 3.67 -19.84 4.04
CA ILE A 133 2.45 -20.45 3.47
C ILE A 133 2.31 -20.08 1.99
N ALA A 134 2.46 -18.80 1.64
CA ALA A 134 2.40 -18.32 0.27
C ALA A 134 3.53 -18.92 -0.59
N ALA A 135 4.72 -19.11 -0.04
CA ALA A 135 5.83 -19.77 -0.73
C ALA A 135 5.56 -21.25 -1.00
N VAL A 136 5.00 -21.98 -0.03
CA VAL A 136 4.59 -23.38 -0.22
C VAL A 136 3.47 -23.45 -1.27
N GLN A 137 2.48 -22.56 -1.19
CA GLN A 137 1.43 -22.46 -2.20
C GLN A 137 2.03 -22.16 -3.58
N ALA A 138 3.03 -21.26 -3.67
CA ALA A 138 3.82 -20.96 -4.86
C ALA A 138 4.45 -22.19 -5.50
N LEU A 139 5.12 -22.99 -4.68
CA LEU A 139 5.76 -24.21 -5.14
C LEU A 139 4.74 -25.24 -5.62
N LEU A 140 3.65 -25.44 -4.87
CA LEU A 140 2.62 -26.42 -5.22
C LEU A 140 1.89 -26.05 -6.51
N ALA A 141 1.42 -24.81 -6.65
CA ALA A 141 0.70 -24.43 -7.86
C ALA A 141 1.63 -24.38 -9.09
N ASN A 142 2.94 -24.12 -8.93
CA ASN A 142 3.90 -24.32 -10.01
C ASN A 142 4.07 -25.81 -10.37
N LEU A 143 4.21 -26.69 -9.37
CA LEU A 143 4.32 -28.14 -9.57
C LEU A 143 3.10 -28.72 -10.32
N PHE A 144 1.90 -28.26 -9.98
CA PHE A 144 0.65 -28.70 -10.58
C PHE A 144 0.18 -27.85 -11.78
N ARG A 145 0.99 -26.88 -12.23
CA ARG A 145 0.67 -25.96 -13.34
C ARG A 145 -0.68 -25.25 -13.22
N ILE A 146 -1.07 -24.90 -11.99
CA ILE A 146 -2.30 -24.16 -11.72
C ILE A 146 -2.06 -22.68 -12.10
N PRO A 147 -2.92 -22.08 -12.95
CA PRO A 147 -2.76 -20.68 -13.33
C PRO A 147 -2.97 -19.74 -12.14
N TRP A 148 -2.00 -18.86 -11.93
CA TRP A 148 -1.84 -18.02 -10.73
C TRP A 148 -2.76 -16.81 -10.66
N ILE A 149 -3.10 -16.23 -11.81
CA ILE A 149 -3.71 -14.90 -11.88
C ILE A 149 -4.83 -14.94 -12.92
N LYS A 150 -6.07 -15.14 -12.46
CA LYS A 150 -7.19 -14.47 -13.10
C LYS A 150 -7.23 -13.09 -12.48
N ILE A 151 -6.84 -12.07 -13.24
CA ILE A 151 -7.04 -10.68 -12.82
C ILE A 151 -8.55 -10.48 -12.77
N GLN A 152 -9.13 -10.70 -11.59
CA GLN A 152 -10.50 -10.28 -11.30
C GLN A 152 -10.41 -8.78 -11.02
N ILE A 153 -10.60 -8.01 -12.08
CA ILE A 153 -10.90 -6.57 -12.02
C ILE A 153 -12.24 -6.38 -12.74
#